data_AF-A0A532V356-F1
#
_entry.id   AF-A0A532V356-F1
#
_cell.length_a   1.000
_cell.length_b   1.000
_cell.length_c   1.000
_cell.angle_alpha   90.00
_cell.angle_beta   90.00
_cell.angle_gamma   90.00
#
_symmetry.space_group_name_H-M   'P 1'
#
loop_
_entity.id
_entity.type
_entity.pdbx_description
1 polymer ?
#
loop_
_entity_poly.entity_id
_entity_poly.type
_entity_poly.pdbx_seq_one_letter_code
_entity_poly.pdbx_strand_id
1 'polypeptide(L)'
;MKLKIYPTAILMMAMLILTACDTTPDGSLSTGPVYTGSDSFNDLTVMNDMFYLTNFDLNEGSGNRIYLYSFDENGNPGSLYDLQMNGQGYISISSGDGDLFLFCQTTGLLLRVTPFGEYLATNWPGSAFIGWQAGGILSLPGDEYCVLLWKDDGHIKICSLDPVTLELEDDNSIQVPDRFAFRSVCANVQFDSLYVLCSDQNGADYVEIFDQGWVLLDEITLTDSLVAGISYYNGDIWVSTEDRRIVELSQVQ
;
A
#
# COMPACT_ATOMS: atom_id res chain seq x y z
N MET A 1 -13.85 60.83 -14.40
CA MET A 1 -13.10 59.96 -15.34
C MET A 1 -13.98 58.75 -15.62
N LYS A 2 -14.61 58.66 -16.79
CA LYS A 2 -15.55 57.56 -17.13
C LYS A 2 -14.76 56.40 -17.73
N LEU A 3 -14.77 55.25 -17.08
CA LEU A 3 -14.13 54.02 -17.54
C LEU A 3 -14.82 53.56 -18.83
N LYS A 4 -14.13 53.66 -19.98
CA LYS A 4 -14.61 53.08 -21.24
C LYS A 4 -14.26 51.59 -21.23
N ILE A 5 -15.25 50.75 -21.00
CA ILE A 5 -15.08 49.30 -21.09
C ILE A 5 -15.27 48.91 -22.55
N TYR A 6 -14.23 48.35 -23.16
CA TYR A 6 -14.24 47.93 -24.56
C TYR A 6 -14.90 46.54 -24.65
N PRO A 7 -15.86 46.32 -25.57
CA PRO A 7 -16.59 45.06 -25.67
C PRO A 7 -15.66 43.86 -25.95
N THR A 8 -14.51 44.09 -26.59
CA THR A 8 -13.45 43.09 -26.78
C THR A 8 -12.71 42.71 -25.50
N ALA A 9 -12.55 43.64 -24.54
CA ALA A 9 -11.96 43.35 -23.25
C ALA A 9 -12.93 42.55 -22.35
N ILE A 10 -14.24 42.80 -22.46
CA ILE A 10 -15.27 41.97 -21.82
C ILE A 10 -15.28 40.56 -22.43
N LEU A 11 -15.14 40.44 -23.75
CA LEU A 11 -15.13 39.16 -24.44
C LEU A 11 -13.86 38.32 -24.13
N MET A 12 -12.68 38.95 -24.05
CA MET A 12 -11.46 38.27 -23.60
C MET A 12 -11.52 37.87 -22.14
N MET A 13 -12.09 38.70 -21.27
CA MET A 13 -12.27 38.38 -19.85
C MET A 13 -13.33 37.29 -19.66
N ALA A 14 -14.39 37.28 -20.47
CA ALA A 14 -15.36 36.18 -20.53
C ALA A 14 -14.74 34.88 -21.08
N MET A 15 -13.84 34.95 -22.08
CA MET A 15 -13.09 33.78 -22.55
C MET A 15 -12.09 33.26 -21.51
N LEU A 16 -11.42 34.13 -20.76
CA LEU A 16 -10.56 33.76 -19.64
C LEU A 16 -11.34 33.14 -18.48
N ILE A 17 -12.59 33.56 -18.24
CA ILE A 17 -13.50 32.93 -17.26
C ILE A 17 -14.04 31.59 -17.77
N LEU A 18 -14.24 31.44 -19.08
CA LEU A 18 -14.70 30.19 -19.69
C LEU A 18 -13.60 29.13 -19.80
N THR A 19 -12.31 29.51 -19.89
CA THR A 19 -11.18 28.56 -19.79
C THR A 19 -10.69 28.36 -18.35
N ALA A 20 -11.01 29.26 -17.42
CA ALA A 20 -10.77 29.05 -15.98
C ALA A 20 -11.80 28.11 -15.33
N CYS A 21 -12.87 27.78 -16.07
CA CYS A 21 -13.77 26.66 -15.78
C CYS A 21 -13.57 25.54 -16.80
N ASP A 22 -12.33 25.07 -16.99
CA ASP A 22 -12.15 23.63 -17.22
C ASP A 22 -12.21 22.94 -15.85
N THR A 23 -13.36 23.09 -15.20
CA THR A 23 -13.78 22.17 -14.16
C THR A 23 -14.39 21.01 -14.92
N THR A 24 -13.63 19.93 -15.13
CA THR A 24 -14.32 18.65 -14.98
C THR A 24 -15.02 18.73 -13.62
N PRO A 25 -16.32 18.46 -13.53
CA PRO A 25 -17.04 18.57 -12.28
C PRO A 25 -16.70 17.38 -11.36
N ASP A 26 -15.41 17.12 -11.13
CA ASP A 26 -14.95 16.07 -10.22
C ASP A 26 -14.68 16.66 -8.83
N GLY A 27 -15.00 17.94 -8.64
CA GLY A 27 -15.27 18.55 -7.33
C GLY A 27 -16.63 18.17 -6.72
N SER A 28 -17.37 17.24 -7.33
CA SER A 28 -18.36 16.50 -6.58
C SER A 28 -17.60 15.47 -5.74
N LEU A 29 -17.75 15.53 -4.40
CA LEU A 29 -17.54 14.32 -3.59
C LEU A 29 -18.32 13.23 -4.32
N SER A 30 -17.64 12.29 -4.98
CA SER A 30 -18.32 11.27 -5.76
C SER A 30 -19.24 10.53 -4.79
N THR A 31 -20.54 10.80 -4.93
CA THR A 31 -21.65 10.07 -4.31
C THR A 31 -22.08 8.92 -5.20
N GLY A 32 -21.27 8.60 -6.22
CA GLY A 32 -21.43 7.41 -7.05
C GLY A 32 -21.45 6.17 -6.17
N PRO A 33 -22.16 5.11 -6.60
CA PRO A 33 -22.21 3.85 -5.87
C PRO A 33 -20.80 3.36 -5.51
N VAL A 34 -20.61 3.03 -4.22
CA VAL A 34 -19.38 2.45 -3.68
C VAL A 34 -19.33 1.00 -4.14
N TYR A 35 -18.49 0.67 -5.12
CA TYR A 35 -18.30 -0.69 -5.62
C TYR A 35 -16.95 -1.27 -5.18
N THR A 36 -16.73 -1.35 -3.87
CA THR A 36 -15.48 -1.89 -3.31
C THR A 36 -15.28 -3.38 -3.58
N GLY A 37 -16.37 -4.10 -3.88
CA GLY A 37 -16.33 -5.50 -4.29
C GLY A 37 -15.69 -5.76 -5.66
N SER A 38 -15.48 -4.72 -6.48
CA SER A 38 -14.76 -4.81 -7.76
C SER A 38 -13.38 -4.19 -7.76
N ASP A 39 -13.01 -3.50 -6.67
CA ASP A 39 -11.68 -2.92 -6.54
C ASP A 39 -10.61 -4.03 -6.49
N SER A 40 -9.42 -3.72 -6.98
CA SER A 40 -8.28 -4.63 -6.94
C SER A 40 -7.88 -4.98 -5.50
N PHE A 41 -7.31 -6.15 -5.26
CA PHE A 41 -6.58 -6.39 -4.01
C PHE A 41 -5.31 -5.55 -3.99
N ASN A 42 -4.93 -5.06 -2.80
CA ASN A 42 -3.78 -4.17 -2.63
C ASN A 42 -2.57 -4.82 -1.96
N ASP A 43 -2.81 -5.81 -1.11
CA ASP A 43 -1.78 -6.39 -0.24
C ASP A 43 -2.21 -7.79 0.23
N LEU A 44 -1.36 -8.50 0.98
CA LEU A 44 -1.70 -9.77 1.60
C LEU A 44 -0.98 -9.94 2.93
N THR A 45 -1.71 -10.29 3.98
CA THR A 45 -1.16 -10.73 5.26
C THR A 45 -1.89 -11.95 5.79
N VAL A 46 -1.34 -12.57 6.83
CA VAL A 46 -1.88 -13.78 7.44
C VAL A 46 -1.99 -13.58 8.95
N MET A 47 -3.14 -13.96 9.51
CA MET A 47 -3.37 -13.97 10.95
C MET A 47 -4.28 -15.14 11.28
N ASN A 48 -3.95 -15.92 12.31
CA ASN A 48 -4.80 -17.03 12.79
C ASN A 48 -5.32 -17.96 11.68
N ASP A 49 -4.42 -18.42 10.80
CA ASP A 49 -4.73 -19.32 9.67
C ASP A 49 -5.71 -18.75 8.62
N MET A 50 -5.86 -17.43 8.58
CA MET A 50 -6.68 -16.73 7.61
C MET A 50 -5.84 -15.71 6.85
N PHE A 51 -6.08 -15.60 5.56
CA PHE A 51 -5.57 -14.52 4.73
C PHE A 51 -6.39 -13.26 4.98
N TYR A 52 -5.70 -12.12 5.05
CA TYR A 52 -6.29 -10.79 5.17
C TYR A 52 -5.70 -9.87 4.12
N LEU A 53 -6.53 -8.98 3.60
CA LEU A 53 -6.11 -7.98 2.63
C LEU A 53 -7.07 -6.80 2.58
N THR A 54 -6.59 -5.69 2.01
CA THR A 54 -7.44 -4.53 1.70
C THR A 54 -7.68 -4.40 0.20
N ASN A 55 -8.76 -3.72 -0.17
CA ASN A 55 -8.93 -3.26 -1.54
C ASN A 55 -8.10 -2.00 -1.83
N PHE A 56 -7.72 -1.83 -3.08
CA PHE A 56 -7.15 -0.59 -3.60
C PHE A 56 -8.26 0.31 -4.13
N ASP A 57 -8.58 1.38 -3.40
CA ASP A 57 -9.62 2.33 -3.83
C ASP A 57 -9.17 3.12 -5.06
N LEU A 58 -9.70 2.74 -6.22
CA LEU A 58 -9.49 3.42 -7.50
C LEU A 58 -10.46 4.59 -7.72
N ASN A 59 -11.43 4.79 -6.82
CA ASN A 59 -12.53 5.72 -7.02
C ASN A 59 -12.35 6.98 -6.14
N GLU A 60 -12.16 8.15 -6.75
CA GLU A 60 -11.93 9.45 -6.06
C GLU A 60 -13.17 10.05 -5.35
N GLY A 61 -13.97 9.24 -4.67
CA GLY A 61 -15.15 9.73 -3.97
C GLY A 61 -15.01 9.72 -2.45
N SER A 62 -16.10 10.12 -1.80
CA SER A 62 -16.14 10.30 -0.35
C SER A 62 -16.68 9.08 0.38
N GLY A 63 -16.44 9.03 1.69
CA GLY A 63 -16.94 8.00 2.59
C GLY A 63 -15.96 6.87 2.82
N ASN A 64 -16.43 5.82 3.52
CA ASN A 64 -15.64 4.65 3.85
C ASN A 64 -15.55 3.72 2.64
N ARG A 65 -14.33 3.49 2.18
CA ARG A 65 -14.03 2.79 0.92
C ARG A 65 -12.97 1.72 1.06
N ILE A 66 -12.28 1.66 2.18
CA ILE A 66 -11.33 0.59 2.47
C ILE A 66 -11.97 -0.44 3.38
N TYR A 67 -11.94 -1.67 2.90
CA TYR A 67 -12.44 -2.83 3.59
C TYR A 67 -11.30 -3.81 3.84
N LEU A 68 -11.35 -4.46 5.00
CA LEU A 68 -10.54 -5.62 5.29
C LEU A 68 -11.33 -6.88 4.92
N TYR A 69 -10.83 -7.60 3.93
CA TYR A 69 -11.33 -8.89 3.51
C TYR A 69 -10.58 -9.99 4.25
N SER A 70 -11.25 -11.10 4.53
CA SER A 70 -10.59 -12.31 5.01
C SER A 70 -11.02 -13.54 4.23
N PHE A 71 -10.08 -14.46 4.04
CA PHE A 71 -10.28 -15.71 3.31
C PHE A 71 -9.60 -16.86 4.05
N ASP A 72 -10.20 -18.04 4.00
CA ASP A 72 -9.52 -19.26 4.45
C ASP A 72 -8.50 -19.74 3.39
N GLU A 73 -7.74 -20.77 3.73
CA GLU A 73 -6.74 -21.38 2.83
C GLU A 73 -7.34 -21.92 1.51
N ASN A 74 -8.65 -22.17 1.46
CA ASN A 74 -9.36 -22.65 0.28
C ASN A 74 -9.94 -21.49 -0.54
N GLY A 75 -9.68 -20.25 -0.16
CA GLY A 75 -10.22 -19.05 -0.80
C GLY A 75 -11.69 -18.78 -0.47
N ASN A 76 -12.28 -19.47 0.52
CA ASN A 76 -13.63 -19.16 0.94
C ASN A 76 -13.64 -17.84 1.72
N PRO A 77 -14.58 -16.93 1.44
CA PRO A 77 -14.67 -15.67 2.16
C PRO A 77 -15.06 -15.92 3.62
N GLY A 78 -14.32 -15.30 4.53
CA GLY A 78 -14.64 -15.20 5.95
C GLY A 78 -15.46 -13.95 6.23
N SER A 79 -14.91 -13.08 7.06
CA SER A 79 -15.49 -11.78 7.41
C SER A 79 -15.06 -10.64 6.48
N LEU A 80 -15.92 -9.64 6.40
CA LEU A 80 -15.68 -8.35 5.74
C LEU A 80 -15.84 -7.24 6.78
N TYR A 81 -14.83 -6.38 6.93
CA TYR A 81 -14.87 -5.27 7.89
C TYR A 81 -14.67 -3.94 7.18
N ASP A 82 -15.59 -3.00 7.41
CA ASP A 82 -15.40 -1.60 7.02
C ASP A 82 -14.39 -0.96 7.99
N LEU A 83 -13.22 -0.58 7.48
CA LEU A 83 -12.18 0.08 8.28
C LEU A 83 -12.50 1.55 8.58
N GLN A 84 -13.57 2.08 7.99
CA GLN A 84 -13.99 3.47 8.09
C GLN A 84 -12.94 4.45 7.53
N MET A 85 -12.26 4.00 6.47
CA MET A 85 -11.14 4.73 5.86
C MET A 85 -11.37 5.00 4.38
N ASN A 86 -10.59 5.92 3.84
CA ASN A 86 -10.57 6.31 2.42
C ASN A 86 -9.10 6.45 1.96
N GLY A 87 -8.87 6.55 0.65
CA GLY A 87 -7.56 6.72 0.02
C GLY A 87 -7.05 5.45 -0.67
N GLN A 88 -6.01 5.57 -1.48
CA GLN A 88 -5.40 4.43 -2.18
C GLN A 88 -4.71 3.50 -1.18
N GLY A 89 -5.23 2.28 -1.04
CA GLY A 89 -4.56 1.08 -0.49
C GLY A 89 -3.93 1.17 0.91
N TYR A 90 -4.12 0.13 1.72
CA TYR A 90 -3.33 -0.05 2.94
C TYR A 90 -2.49 -1.30 2.84
N ILE A 91 -1.20 -1.17 3.15
CA ILE A 91 -0.30 -2.30 3.38
C ILE A 91 -0.54 -2.76 4.80
N SER A 92 -0.73 -4.05 4.99
CA SER A 92 -1.20 -4.67 6.21
C SER A 92 -0.23 -5.69 6.74
N ILE A 93 -0.03 -5.71 8.05
CA ILE A 93 0.60 -6.84 8.73
C ILE A 93 -0.13 -7.19 10.02
N SER A 94 -0.22 -8.47 10.31
CA SER A 94 -0.55 -8.97 11.64
C SER A 94 0.68 -8.97 12.53
N SER A 95 0.57 -8.41 13.74
CA SER A 95 1.48 -8.79 14.81
C SER A 95 1.20 -10.22 15.26
N GLY A 96 2.22 -10.89 15.80
CA GLY A 96 2.05 -12.17 16.48
C GLY A 96 1.05 -12.14 17.65
N ASP A 97 0.79 -10.95 18.20
CA ASP A 97 -0.12 -10.71 19.32
C ASP A 97 -1.58 -10.37 18.91
N GLY A 98 -1.85 -10.31 17.60
CA GLY A 98 -3.21 -10.17 17.04
C GLY A 98 -3.65 -8.75 16.69
N ASP A 99 -2.78 -7.75 16.77
CA ASP A 99 -3.05 -6.43 16.21
C ASP A 99 -2.79 -6.42 14.70
N LEU A 100 -3.51 -5.55 13.99
CA LEU A 100 -3.26 -5.26 12.57
C LEU A 100 -2.63 -3.88 12.45
N PHE A 101 -1.46 -3.82 11.83
CA PHE A 101 -0.87 -2.55 11.41
C PHE A 101 -1.24 -2.28 9.97
N LEU A 102 -1.63 -1.04 9.68
CA LEU A 102 -2.05 -0.60 8.36
C LEU A 102 -1.27 0.65 7.99
N PHE A 103 -0.58 0.63 6.85
CA PHE A 103 0.17 1.76 6.34
C PHE A 103 -0.42 2.24 5.01
N CYS A 104 -0.93 3.48 5.01
CA CYS A 104 -1.55 4.08 3.83
C CYS A 104 -0.48 4.44 2.79
N GLN A 105 -0.65 3.94 1.57
CA GLN A 105 0.35 4.13 0.52
C GLN A 105 0.47 5.59 0.03
N THR A 106 -0.60 6.38 0.17
CA THR A 106 -0.64 7.77 -0.32
C THR A 106 -0.39 8.82 0.74
N THR A 107 -0.92 8.62 1.94
CA THR A 107 -0.91 9.66 2.97
C THR A 107 0.22 9.49 3.99
N GLY A 108 0.86 8.31 4.03
CA GLY A 108 1.81 7.98 5.09
C GLY A 108 1.16 7.82 6.47
N LEU A 109 -0.17 7.70 6.52
CA LEU A 109 -0.91 7.39 7.74
C LEU A 109 -0.59 5.96 8.16
N LEU A 110 -0.07 5.81 9.38
CA LEU A 110 0.15 4.51 10.00
C LEU A 110 -0.92 4.31 11.09
N LEU A 111 -1.55 3.14 11.07
CA LEU A 111 -2.55 2.74 12.05
C LEU A 111 -2.19 1.41 12.66
N ARG A 112 -2.61 1.26 13.91
CA ARG A 112 -2.69 -0.01 14.62
C ARG A 112 -4.14 -0.24 15.02
N VAL A 113 -4.68 -1.38 14.67
CA VAL A 113 -6.03 -1.83 14.99
C VAL A 113 -5.93 -3.02 15.91
N THR A 114 -6.52 -2.94 17.11
CA THR A 114 -6.50 -4.05 18.07
C THR A 114 -7.56 -5.10 17.74
N PRO A 115 -7.46 -6.33 18.27
CA PRO A 115 -8.52 -7.34 18.18
C PRO A 115 -9.90 -6.85 18.65
N PHE A 116 -9.94 -5.83 19.50
CA PHE A 116 -11.16 -5.26 20.06
C PHE A 116 -11.72 -4.10 19.23
N GLY A 117 -11.09 -3.77 18.10
CA GLY A 117 -11.50 -2.69 17.19
C GLY A 117 -11.11 -1.29 17.66
N GLU A 118 -10.20 -1.18 18.65
CA GLU A 118 -9.60 0.10 19.01
C GLU A 118 -8.52 0.44 17.98
N TYR A 119 -8.45 1.70 17.56
CA TYR A 119 -7.41 2.15 16.65
C TYR A 119 -6.56 3.26 17.25
N LEU A 120 -5.25 3.11 17.09
CA LEU A 120 -4.28 4.19 17.25
C LEU A 120 -3.83 4.61 15.86
N ALA A 121 -3.78 5.91 15.61
CA ALA A 121 -3.40 6.45 14.32
C ALA A 121 -2.37 7.56 14.51
N THR A 122 -1.30 7.51 13.72
CA THR A 122 -0.35 8.60 13.61
C THR A 122 -0.18 8.95 12.14
N ASN A 123 -0.26 10.25 11.85
CA ASN A 123 0.25 10.73 10.57
C ASN A 123 1.74 10.86 10.76
N TRP A 124 2.51 10.04 10.06
CA TRP A 124 3.93 10.10 10.27
C TRP A 124 4.49 11.40 9.65
N PRO A 125 5.00 12.34 10.47
CA PRO A 125 5.17 13.71 10.03
C PRO A 125 6.65 14.00 9.78
N GLY A 126 7.01 14.42 8.58
CA GLY A 126 8.33 15.03 8.42
C GLY A 126 8.75 15.33 6.99
N SER A 127 9.50 16.42 6.83
CA SER A 127 10.25 16.73 5.61
C SER A 127 11.29 15.66 5.25
N ALA A 128 11.61 14.76 6.19
CA ALA A 128 12.53 13.61 5.99
C ALA A 128 12.00 12.56 5.01
N PHE A 129 10.69 12.59 4.69
CA PHE A 129 10.03 11.65 3.77
C PHE A 129 9.55 12.27 2.45
N ILE A 130 9.86 13.55 2.21
CA ILE A 130 9.54 14.17 0.92
C ILE A 130 10.24 13.37 -0.20
N GLY A 131 9.42 12.79 -1.07
CA GLY A 131 9.88 11.99 -2.21
C GLY A 131 10.14 10.52 -1.88
N TRP A 132 9.68 10.00 -0.74
CA TRP A 132 9.63 8.56 -0.46
C TRP A 132 8.19 8.05 -0.55
N GLN A 133 8.03 6.80 -0.97
CA GLN A 133 6.76 6.10 -1.12
C GLN A 133 6.68 4.90 -0.15
N ALA A 134 5.48 4.46 0.20
CA ALA A 134 5.28 3.28 1.03
C ALA A 134 5.65 2.00 0.27
N GLY A 135 6.45 1.12 0.88
CA GLY A 135 6.91 -0.12 0.26
C GLY A 135 6.57 -1.40 0.99
N GLY A 136 6.28 -1.34 2.29
CA GLY A 136 6.02 -2.53 3.08
C GLY A 136 6.00 -2.27 4.58
N ILE A 137 5.38 -3.16 5.33
CA ILE A 137 5.55 -3.25 6.79
C ILE A 137 5.81 -4.72 7.14
N LEU A 138 6.79 -4.95 8.01
CA LEU A 138 7.27 -6.28 8.36
C LEU A 138 7.34 -6.43 9.87
N SER A 139 7.04 -7.64 10.35
CA SER A 139 7.25 -8.08 11.72
C SER A 139 8.43 -9.03 11.70
N LEU A 140 9.39 -8.75 12.58
CA LEU A 140 10.64 -9.46 12.76
C LEU A 140 10.61 -10.20 14.11
N PRO A 141 11.54 -11.15 14.35
CA PRO A 141 11.62 -11.86 15.62
C PRO A 141 11.73 -10.91 16.80
N GLY A 142 11.05 -11.24 17.90
CA GLY A 142 11.18 -10.48 19.15
C GLY A 142 10.34 -9.20 19.20
N ASP A 143 9.22 -9.18 18.48
CA ASP A 143 8.29 -8.04 18.43
C ASP A 143 8.92 -6.77 17.86
N GLU A 144 9.91 -6.95 16.98
CA GLU A 144 10.48 -5.88 16.18
C GLU A 144 9.61 -5.68 14.95
N TYR A 145 9.38 -4.42 14.59
CA TYR A 145 8.61 -4.06 13.41
C TYR A 145 9.42 -3.11 12.57
N CYS A 146 9.35 -3.22 11.25
CA CYS A 146 9.97 -2.27 10.36
C CYS A 146 9.05 -1.87 9.23
N VAL A 147 9.21 -0.64 8.77
CA VAL A 147 8.52 -0.08 7.60
C VAL A 147 9.56 0.16 6.51
N LEU A 148 9.21 -0.30 5.32
CA LEU A 148 10.01 -0.12 4.12
C LEU A 148 9.44 1.04 3.34
N LEU A 149 10.32 1.93 2.93
CA LEU A 149 9.99 3.13 2.18
C LEU A 149 10.91 3.17 0.97
N TRP A 150 10.42 3.61 -0.16
CA TRP A 150 11.20 3.51 -1.39
C TRP A 150 11.14 4.76 -2.25
N LYS A 151 12.00 4.79 -3.26
CA LYS A 151 12.05 5.81 -4.30
C LYS A 151 12.15 5.18 -5.67
N ASP A 152 11.64 5.90 -6.66
CA ASP A 152 11.65 5.56 -8.10
C ASP A 152 13.05 5.48 -8.71
N ASP A 153 14.10 5.49 -7.90
CA ASP A 153 15.48 5.26 -8.28
C ASP A 153 16.08 3.98 -7.67
N GLY A 154 15.26 3.14 -7.02
CA GLY A 154 15.67 1.86 -6.44
C GLY A 154 16.19 1.94 -5.00
N HIS A 155 16.19 3.12 -4.37
CA HIS A 155 16.54 3.23 -2.96
C HIS A 155 15.41 2.71 -2.08
N ILE A 156 15.76 1.88 -1.10
CA ILE A 156 14.88 1.47 -0.01
C ILE A 156 15.45 2.02 1.30
N LYS A 157 14.62 2.67 2.08
CA LYS A 157 14.88 3.01 3.47
C LYS A 157 14.13 2.04 4.37
N ILE A 158 14.83 1.53 5.38
CA ILE A 158 14.31 0.62 6.39
C ILE A 158 14.23 1.41 7.69
N CYS A 159 13.02 1.53 8.22
CA CYS A 159 12.75 2.28 9.44
C CYS A 159 12.20 1.34 10.50
N SER A 160 12.79 1.35 11.69
CA SER A 160 12.28 0.61 12.84
C SER A 160 11.03 1.27 13.38
N LEU A 161 9.98 0.50 13.66
CA LEU A 161 8.67 0.94 14.13
C LEU A 161 8.50 0.60 15.61
N ASP A 162 8.23 1.61 16.44
CA ASP A 162 7.70 1.40 17.78
C ASP A 162 6.20 1.08 17.70
N PRO A 163 5.76 -0.16 18.02
CA PRO A 163 4.36 -0.56 17.89
C PRO A 163 3.42 0.09 18.92
N VAL A 164 3.97 0.72 19.97
CA VAL A 164 3.20 1.39 21.04
C VAL A 164 2.95 2.84 20.69
N THR A 165 3.98 3.57 20.26
CA THR A 165 3.89 5.00 19.94
C THR A 165 3.59 5.27 18.47
N LEU A 166 3.79 4.25 17.61
CA LEU A 166 3.81 4.36 16.15
C LEU A 166 4.89 5.33 15.64
N GLU A 167 5.91 5.59 16.43
CA GLU A 167 7.09 6.33 16.01
C GLU A 167 8.00 5.43 15.17
N LEU A 168 8.67 6.04 14.21
CA LEU A 168 9.54 5.34 13.28
C LEU A 168 10.90 6.02 13.28
N GLU A 169 11.94 5.20 13.38
CA GLU A 169 13.32 5.63 13.46
C GLU A 169 14.08 5.17 12.21
N ASP A 170 14.82 6.08 11.60
CA ASP A 170 15.69 5.78 10.46
C ASP A 170 16.82 4.84 10.93
N ASP A 171 16.89 3.63 10.36
CA ASP A 171 17.88 2.63 10.73
C ASP A 171 18.90 2.44 9.61
N ASN A 172 18.44 1.99 8.43
CA ASN A 172 19.31 1.62 7.32
C ASN A 172 18.74 2.03 5.96
N SER A 173 19.59 2.06 4.93
CA SER A 173 19.16 2.18 3.55
C SER A 173 19.97 1.30 2.62
N ILE A 174 19.30 0.74 1.63
CA ILE A 174 19.90 -0.07 0.58
C ILE A 174 19.52 0.49 -0.80
N GLN A 175 20.29 0.08 -1.79
CA GLN A 175 20.02 0.34 -3.20
C GLN A 175 19.82 -0.98 -3.90
N VAL A 176 18.68 -1.14 -4.57
CA VAL A 176 18.41 -2.31 -5.42
C VAL A 176 18.43 -1.82 -6.87
N PRO A 177 19.52 -2.06 -7.61
CA PRO A 177 19.65 -1.57 -8.99
C PRO A 177 18.53 -2.08 -9.88
N ASP A 178 18.14 -1.27 -10.85
CA ASP A 178 17.14 -1.60 -11.88
C ASP A 178 15.73 -1.93 -11.37
N ARG A 179 15.46 -1.73 -10.07
CA ARG A 179 14.13 -1.88 -9.46
C ARG A 179 13.48 -0.55 -9.18
N PHE A 180 12.16 -0.58 -9.30
CA PHE A 180 11.20 0.51 -9.21
C PHE A 180 9.98 -0.02 -8.47
N ALA A 181 9.27 0.82 -7.73
CA ALA A 181 7.99 0.45 -7.12
C ALA A 181 7.99 -0.80 -6.22
N PHE A 182 8.47 -0.65 -4.99
CA PHE A 182 8.35 -1.67 -3.94
C PHE A 182 6.95 -1.60 -3.34
N ARG A 183 6.25 -2.73 -3.21
CA ARG A 183 4.80 -2.74 -2.88
C ARG A 183 4.44 -3.51 -1.62
N SER A 184 5.13 -4.62 -1.36
CA SER A 184 4.81 -5.51 -0.24
C SER A 184 6.06 -6.29 0.19
N VAL A 185 6.07 -6.74 1.44
CA VAL A 185 7.20 -7.47 2.05
C VAL A 185 6.66 -8.54 2.98
N CYS A 186 7.34 -9.70 3.02
CA CYS A 186 7.12 -10.70 4.06
C CYS A 186 8.43 -11.42 4.41
N ALA A 187 8.43 -12.15 5.53
CA ALA A 187 9.55 -12.98 5.95
C ALA A 187 9.07 -14.41 6.17
N ASN A 188 9.96 -15.38 5.98
CA ASN A 188 9.67 -16.76 6.39
C ASN A 188 9.72 -16.91 7.92
N VAL A 189 9.22 -18.05 8.43
CA VAL A 189 9.14 -18.31 9.88
C VAL A 189 10.51 -18.40 10.57
N GLN A 190 11.56 -18.78 9.84
CA GLN A 190 12.94 -18.75 10.36
C GLN A 190 13.56 -17.35 10.30
N PHE A 191 12.89 -16.43 9.60
CA PHE A 191 13.31 -15.06 9.31
C PHE A 191 14.67 -14.97 8.63
N ASP A 192 15.18 -16.03 8.02
CA ASP A 192 16.46 -16.01 7.32
C ASP A 192 16.36 -15.37 5.92
N SER A 193 15.13 -15.25 5.41
CA SER A 193 14.83 -14.74 4.07
C SER A 193 13.69 -13.72 4.13
N LEU A 194 13.94 -12.54 3.57
CA LEU A 194 12.98 -11.47 3.38
C LEU A 194 12.60 -11.41 1.91
N TYR A 195 11.31 -11.46 1.61
CA TYR A 195 10.78 -11.40 0.26
C TYR A 195 10.18 -10.03 0.04
N VAL A 196 10.59 -9.33 -1.01
CA VAL A 196 10.11 -7.99 -1.34
C VAL A 196 9.58 -7.97 -2.76
N LEU A 197 8.30 -7.62 -2.90
CA LEU A 197 7.64 -7.44 -4.19
C LEU A 197 7.99 -6.07 -4.77
N CYS A 198 8.49 -6.06 -6.00
CA CYS A 198 8.82 -4.84 -6.73
C CYS A 198 8.61 -4.97 -8.25
N SER A 199 8.76 -3.88 -8.98
CA SER A 199 8.82 -3.88 -10.46
C SER A 199 10.15 -3.35 -10.97
N ASP A 200 10.35 -3.42 -12.29
CA ASP A 200 11.34 -2.58 -12.98
C ASP A 200 10.68 -1.38 -13.68
N GLN A 201 11.51 -0.54 -14.30
CA GLN A 201 11.06 0.62 -15.09
C GLN A 201 10.19 0.27 -16.30
N ASN A 202 10.21 -1.00 -16.74
CA ASN A 202 9.42 -1.48 -17.85
C ASN A 202 8.07 -2.07 -17.37
N GLY A 203 7.84 -2.13 -16.06
CA GLY A 203 6.65 -2.70 -15.45
C GLY A 203 6.67 -4.22 -15.34
N ALA A 204 7.83 -4.87 -15.49
CA ALA A 204 7.95 -6.29 -15.14
C ALA A 204 8.06 -6.44 -13.62
N ASP A 205 7.43 -7.47 -13.06
CA ASP A 205 7.39 -7.70 -11.62
C ASP A 205 8.37 -8.77 -11.16
N TYR A 206 8.90 -8.57 -9.96
CA TYR A 206 9.90 -9.42 -9.34
C TYR A 206 9.61 -9.60 -7.84
N VAL A 207 10.06 -10.72 -7.30
CA VAL A 207 10.27 -10.88 -5.85
C VAL A 207 11.78 -10.95 -5.61
N GLU A 208 12.31 -9.93 -4.97
CA GLU A 208 13.69 -9.89 -4.49
C GLU A 208 13.77 -10.62 -3.14
N ILE A 209 14.80 -11.45 -2.98
CA ILE A 209 15.03 -12.22 -1.75
C ILE A 209 16.28 -11.68 -1.07
N PHE A 210 16.14 -11.19 0.16
CA PHE A 210 17.23 -10.67 0.99
C PHE A 210 17.47 -11.53 2.21
N ASP A 211 18.67 -11.45 2.80
CA ASP A 211 18.88 -11.90 4.17
C ASP A 211 18.43 -10.83 5.20
N GLN A 212 18.54 -11.15 6.49
CA GLN A 212 18.26 -10.20 7.58
C GLN A 212 19.15 -8.95 7.58
N GLY A 213 20.32 -9.03 6.95
CA GLY A 213 21.23 -7.91 6.76
C GLY A 213 20.89 -7.05 5.55
N TRP A 214 19.76 -7.33 4.88
CA TRP A 214 19.33 -6.67 3.63
C TRP A 214 20.31 -6.88 2.46
N VAL A 215 21.05 -8.00 2.48
CA VAL A 215 21.90 -8.42 1.37
C VAL A 215 21.05 -9.23 0.39
N LEU A 216 21.08 -8.86 -0.88
CA LEU A 216 20.36 -9.58 -1.93
C LEU A 216 20.94 -10.99 -2.10
N LEU A 217 20.07 -11.99 -2.02
CA LEU A 217 20.38 -13.41 -2.14
C LEU A 217 19.99 -13.97 -3.50
N ASP A 218 18.79 -13.64 -3.97
CA ASP A 218 18.22 -14.18 -5.21
C ASP A 218 17.07 -13.31 -5.73
N GLU A 219 16.63 -13.56 -6.96
CA GLU A 219 15.50 -12.89 -7.61
C GLU A 219 14.54 -13.91 -8.24
N ILE A 220 13.24 -13.63 -8.18
CA ILE A 220 12.20 -14.38 -8.89
C ILE A 220 11.49 -13.44 -9.85
N THR A 221 11.54 -13.73 -11.14
CA THR A 221 10.73 -13.02 -12.14
C THR A 221 9.29 -13.53 -12.12
N LEU A 222 8.32 -12.64 -12.11
CA LEU A 222 6.90 -13.00 -12.16
C LEU A 222 6.39 -12.92 -13.60
N THR A 223 5.67 -13.95 -14.03
CA THR A 223 5.01 -13.97 -15.35
C THR A 223 3.66 -13.26 -15.33
N ASP A 224 3.04 -13.16 -14.15
CA ASP A 224 1.81 -12.42 -13.89
C ASP A 224 2.14 -11.06 -13.27
N SER A 225 1.90 -9.98 -14.02
CA SER A 225 2.17 -8.60 -13.55
C SER A 225 1.03 -8.01 -12.70
N LEU A 226 0.08 -8.83 -12.26
CA LEU A 226 -1.03 -8.40 -11.41
C LEU A 226 -0.76 -8.66 -9.93
N VAL A 227 0.47 -9.04 -9.54
CA VAL A 227 0.77 -9.33 -8.14
C VAL A 227 0.77 -8.04 -7.32
N ALA A 228 -0.08 -8.01 -6.30
CA ALA A 228 -0.34 -6.85 -5.46
C ALA A 228 0.29 -6.97 -4.07
N GLY A 229 0.31 -8.17 -3.49
CA GLY A 229 0.75 -8.40 -2.11
C GLY A 229 1.35 -9.78 -1.93
N ILE A 230 2.22 -9.93 -0.92
CA ILE A 230 2.91 -11.18 -0.62
C ILE A 230 2.85 -11.50 0.87
N SER A 231 2.70 -12.78 1.22
CA SER A 231 2.74 -13.24 2.61
C SER A 231 3.30 -14.65 2.72
N TYR A 232 3.89 -14.98 3.86
CA TYR A 232 4.37 -16.33 4.15
C TYR A 232 3.31 -17.12 4.92
N TYR A 233 2.93 -18.30 4.42
CA TYR A 233 1.98 -19.18 5.09
C TYR A 233 2.31 -20.65 4.87
N ASN A 234 2.29 -21.43 5.95
CA ASN A 234 2.42 -22.89 5.93
C ASN A 234 3.63 -23.47 5.16
N GLY A 235 4.72 -22.71 5.05
CA GLY A 235 5.93 -23.16 4.36
C GLY A 235 6.19 -22.43 3.04
N ASP A 236 5.16 -21.79 2.49
CA ASP A 236 5.15 -21.25 1.14
C ASP A 236 4.91 -19.73 1.13
N ILE A 237 5.31 -19.09 0.04
CA ILE A 237 4.95 -17.70 -0.24
C ILE A 237 3.63 -17.70 -1.01
N TRP A 238 2.68 -16.94 -0.50
CA TRP A 238 1.37 -16.69 -1.10
C TRP A 238 1.31 -15.27 -1.62
N VAL A 239 0.54 -15.07 -2.68
CA VAL A 239 0.37 -13.79 -3.33
C VAL A 239 -1.10 -13.46 -3.50
N SER A 240 -1.44 -12.19 -3.35
CA SER A 240 -2.72 -11.64 -3.81
C SER A 240 -2.53 -10.95 -5.15
N THR A 241 -3.52 -11.04 -6.04
CA THR A 241 -3.49 -10.37 -7.34
C THR A 241 -4.56 -9.29 -7.47
N GLU A 242 -4.32 -8.30 -8.32
CA GLU A 242 -5.26 -7.23 -8.62
C GLU A 242 -6.61 -7.75 -9.15
N ASP A 243 -6.61 -8.86 -9.87
CA ASP A 243 -7.83 -9.54 -10.33
C ASP A 243 -8.48 -10.46 -9.27
N ARG A 244 -8.10 -10.27 -8.00
CA ARG A 244 -8.73 -10.83 -6.81
C ARG A 244 -8.54 -12.33 -6.61
N ARG A 245 -7.37 -12.87 -6.96
CA ARG A 245 -6.95 -14.23 -6.61
C ARG A 245 -6.01 -14.22 -5.42
N ILE A 246 -6.01 -15.32 -4.66
CA ILE A 246 -4.99 -15.64 -3.66
C ILE A 246 -4.42 -17.00 -4.06
N VAL A 247 -3.14 -17.05 -4.40
CA VAL A 247 -2.47 -18.24 -4.93
C VAL A 247 -1.06 -18.35 -4.38
N GLU A 248 -0.47 -19.53 -4.43
CA GLU A 248 0.96 -19.70 -4.16
C GLU A 248 1.80 -18.98 -5.22
N LEU A 249 2.95 -18.44 -4.80
CA LEU A 249 3.90 -17.75 -5.68
C LEU A 249 4.32 -18.63 -6.87
N SER A 250 4.43 -19.95 -6.68
CA SER A 250 4.76 -20.93 -7.72
C SER A 250 3.82 -20.91 -8.92
N GLN A 251 2.59 -20.37 -8.76
CA GLN A 251 1.58 -20.29 -9.82
C GLN A 251 1.66 -19.01 -10.65
N VAL A 252 2.49 -18.04 -10.26
CA VAL A 252 2.68 -16.74 -10.93
C VAL A 252 4.14 -16.53 -11.40
N GLN A 253 4.97 -17.57 -11.31
CA GLN A 253 6.33 -17.65 -11.83
C GLN A 253 6.38 -18.01 -13.32
#